data_AF-A0A9D7AAN5-F1
#
_entry.id   AF-A0A9D7AAN5-F1
#
_cell.length_a   1.000
_cell.length_b   1.000
_cell.length_c   1.000
_cell.angle_alpha   90.00
_cell.angle_beta   90.00
_cell.angle_gamma   90.00
#
_symmetry.space_group_name_H-M   'P 1'
#
loop_
_entity.id
_entity.type
_entity.pdbx_description
1 polymer ?
#
loop_
_entity_poly.entity_id
_entity_poly.type
_entity_poly.pdbx_seq_one_letter_code
_entity_poly.pdbx_strand_id
1 'polypeptide(L)'
;MSAIHEALKKAQEERDNTPDSYQSVGQSGERRKAPVPGAAKLAAVAGAVILLAGAGYFWFNMAGKKDLSHKAEAIGTPSPVKFPIAVKVAEPPPAPAGQAGEVSPQPPAQGGPPGGIRAGMPDIKNARLFFDQAVKHHQSGRTGLAVEFYQKSLQYDQNFAKSLNNLAVIAMEEGRLGAAKEGFQKAQRADPHYADPYYNLACLSAREGSPAKALPYLREAFAKDPETRAAANSDPDLAPVRQLPGFAQLMKETEQKPPGPSKGK
;
A
#
# COMPACT_ATOMS: atom_id res chain seq x y z
N MET A 1 -1.90 40.34 3.06
CA MET A 1 -1.87 39.61 1.77
C MET A 1 -0.40 39.43 1.39
N SER A 2 0.06 38.19 1.17
CA SER A 2 1.48 37.78 1.12
C SER A 2 2.19 38.22 -0.16
N ALA A 3 3.47 38.61 -0.06
CA ALA A 3 4.34 38.99 -1.19
C ALA A 3 4.44 37.92 -2.29
N ILE A 4 4.16 36.65 -1.94
CA ILE A 4 4.10 35.53 -2.88
C ILE A 4 2.93 35.71 -3.87
N HIS A 5 1.81 36.27 -3.41
CA HIS A 5 0.62 36.46 -4.23
C HIS A 5 0.80 37.59 -5.26
N GLU A 6 1.57 38.61 -4.90
CA GLU A 6 1.89 39.73 -5.79
C GLU A 6 2.89 39.33 -6.88
N ALA A 7 3.89 38.51 -6.54
CA ALA A 7 4.83 37.96 -7.50
C ALA A 7 4.17 37.05 -8.55
N LEU A 8 3.19 36.23 -8.13
CA LEU A 8 2.45 35.34 -9.03
C LEU A 8 1.57 36.12 -10.01
N LYS A 9 0.89 37.18 -9.53
CA LYS A 9 0.04 38.01 -10.37
C LYS A 9 0.84 38.74 -11.45
N LYS A 10 2.02 39.27 -11.10
CA LYS A 10 2.91 39.93 -12.05
C LYS A 10 3.44 38.99 -13.13
N ALA A 11 3.77 37.74 -12.77
CA ALA A 11 4.23 36.75 -13.72
C ALA A 11 3.13 36.30 -14.70
N GLN A 12 1.85 36.34 -14.30
CA GLN A 12 0.73 36.05 -15.19
C GLN A 12 0.45 37.21 -16.16
N GLU A 13 0.51 38.46 -15.69
CA GLU A 13 0.34 39.65 -16.55
C GLU A 13 1.41 39.77 -17.63
N GLU A 14 2.66 39.36 -17.38
CA GLU A 14 3.73 39.37 -18.40
C GLU A 14 3.56 38.27 -19.46
N ARG A 15 2.91 37.15 -19.13
CA ARG A 15 2.65 36.05 -20.07
C ARG A 15 1.49 36.38 -21.01
N ASP A 16 0.46 37.05 -20.51
CA ASP A 16 -0.75 37.34 -21.28
C ASP A 16 -0.57 38.53 -22.24
N ASN A 17 0.54 39.28 -22.12
CA ASN A 17 0.76 40.54 -22.85
C ASN A 17 1.88 40.48 -23.92
N THR A 18 2.39 39.29 -24.26
CA THR A 18 3.33 39.13 -25.39
C THR A 18 2.56 38.90 -26.70
N PRO A 19 2.69 39.79 -27.72
CA PRO A 19 2.01 39.61 -29.00
C PRO A 19 2.67 38.51 -29.84
N ASP A 20 1.85 37.60 -30.36
CA ASP A 20 2.22 36.61 -31.38
C ASP A 20 2.59 37.31 -32.70
N SER A 21 3.85 37.19 -33.13
CA SER A 21 4.23 37.59 -34.50
C SER A 21 5.20 36.60 -35.15
N TYR A 22 4.63 35.61 -35.84
CA TYR A 22 5.28 34.95 -36.97
C TYR A 22 4.26 34.75 -38.10
N GLN A 23 4.34 35.60 -39.13
CA GLN A 23 3.89 35.23 -40.47
C GLN A 23 4.79 35.82 -41.56
N SER A 24 4.99 34.95 -42.57
CA SER A 24 5.31 35.21 -43.98
C SER A 24 6.76 35.08 -44.49
N VAL A 25 6.97 33.96 -45.20
CA VAL A 25 7.38 33.83 -46.62
C VAL A 25 8.51 34.72 -47.16
N GLY A 26 9.51 34.09 -47.80
CA GLY A 26 10.30 34.77 -48.83
C GLY A 26 11.63 34.09 -49.18
N GLN A 27 11.70 33.52 -50.37
CA GLN A 27 12.88 32.88 -50.96
C GLN A 27 13.99 33.87 -51.37
N SER A 28 15.18 33.28 -51.58
CA SER A 28 16.20 33.61 -52.60
C SER A 28 17.25 34.68 -52.31
N GLY A 29 18.49 34.38 -52.72
CA GLY A 29 19.50 35.39 -53.08
C GLY A 29 20.84 35.27 -52.36
N GLU A 30 21.84 34.74 -53.08
CA GLU A 30 23.24 34.59 -52.68
C GLU A 30 23.93 35.91 -52.24
N ARG A 31 24.91 35.80 -51.31
CA ARG A 31 26.28 36.31 -51.51
C ARG A 31 27.19 35.94 -50.33
N ARG A 32 28.34 35.36 -50.68
CA ARG A 32 29.47 35.05 -49.77
C ARG A 32 30.12 36.35 -49.26
N LYS A 33 30.45 36.42 -47.97
CA LYS A 33 31.67 37.07 -47.46
C LYS A 33 32.23 36.33 -46.24
N ALA A 34 33.55 36.19 -46.26
CA ALA A 34 34.41 35.51 -45.29
C ALA A 34 34.71 36.41 -44.05
N PRO A 35 35.52 35.96 -43.07
CA PRO A 35 35.31 36.18 -41.64
C PRO A 35 35.89 37.51 -41.11
N VAL A 36 35.37 37.97 -39.97
CA VAL A 36 36.04 38.97 -39.13
C VAL A 36 36.42 38.36 -37.78
N PRO A 37 37.67 38.51 -37.30
CA PRO A 37 38.20 37.83 -36.13
C PRO A 37 38.00 38.67 -34.86
N GLY A 38 37.82 37.98 -33.73
CA GLY A 38 38.16 38.57 -32.42
C GLY A 38 37.04 39.33 -31.72
N ALA A 39 35.95 38.65 -31.39
CA ALA A 39 35.20 38.93 -30.15
C ALA A 39 35.01 37.63 -29.35
N ALA A 40 36.07 36.82 -29.30
CA ALA A 40 36.24 35.79 -28.29
C ALA A 40 36.63 36.49 -26.99
N LYS A 41 35.66 36.69 -26.10
CA LYS A 41 35.77 36.74 -24.64
C LYS A 41 34.41 37.13 -24.09
N LEU A 42 33.53 36.14 -23.91
CA LEU A 42 32.45 36.05 -22.91
C LEU A 42 31.56 34.79 -23.15
N ALA A 43 32.18 33.67 -23.53
CA ALA A 43 31.48 32.38 -23.66
C ALA A 43 32.22 31.26 -22.92
N ALA A 44 32.84 31.58 -21.77
CA ALA A 44 33.68 30.65 -21.02
C ALA A 44 33.09 30.22 -19.67
N VAL A 45 31.78 30.33 -19.46
CA VAL A 45 31.13 29.80 -18.23
C VAL A 45 29.91 28.90 -18.53
N ALA A 46 29.34 28.90 -19.74
CA ALA A 46 28.19 28.05 -20.06
C ALA A 46 28.53 26.67 -20.67
N GLY A 47 29.79 26.43 -21.08
CA GLY A 47 30.19 25.19 -21.77
C GLY A 47 30.71 24.05 -20.87
N ALA A 48 30.98 24.31 -19.58
CA ALA A 48 31.65 23.35 -18.69
C ALA A 48 30.70 22.40 -17.95
N VAL A 49 29.38 22.60 -18.01
CA VAL A 49 28.41 21.73 -17.31
C VAL A 49 27.86 20.61 -18.22
N ILE A 50 27.97 20.74 -19.54
CA ILE A 50 27.43 19.72 -20.48
C ILE A 50 28.48 18.67 -20.89
N LEU A 51 29.77 18.92 -20.67
CA LEU A 51 30.85 17.95 -20.98
C LEU A 51 31.27 17.04 -19.81
N LEU A 52 30.56 17.06 -18.68
CA LEU A 52 30.68 16.05 -17.62
C LEU A 52 29.51 15.05 -17.55
N ALA A 53 28.46 15.23 -18.36
CA ALA A 53 27.35 14.28 -18.44
C ALA A 53 27.46 13.26 -19.60
N GLY A 54 28.28 13.54 -20.62
CA GLY A 54 28.39 12.69 -21.82
C GLY A 54 29.42 11.56 -21.74
N ALA A 55 30.49 11.70 -20.94
CA ALA A 55 31.58 10.73 -20.90
C ALA A 55 31.29 9.49 -20.02
N GLY A 56 30.36 9.58 -19.06
CA GLY A 56 29.98 8.45 -18.21
C GLY A 56 29.01 7.47 -18.90
N TYR A 57 28.13 7.97 -19.77
CA TYR A 57 27.06 7.15 -20.35
C TYR A 57 27.53 6.27 -21.52
N PHE A 58 28.60 6.66 -22.22
CA PHE A 58 29.11 5.91 -23.37
C PHE A 58 30.14 4.84 -22.98
N TRP A 59 30.88 5.00 -21.87
CA TRP A 59 31.80 3.98 -21.37
C TRP A 59 31.08 2.83 -20.66
N PHE A 60 29.92 3.10 -20.06
CA PHE A 60 29.11 2.08 -19.37
C PHE A 60 28.40 1.09 -20.33
N ASN A 61 28.40 1.36 -21.65
CA ASN A 61 27.67 0.53 -22.64
C ASN A 61 28.57 -0.21 -23.65
N MET A 62 29.90 -0.26 -23.44
CA MET A 62 30.84 -0.96 -24.34
C MET A 62 31.77 -1.98 -23.67
N ALA A 63 31.73 -2.16 -22.35
CA ALA A 63 32.55 -3.18 -21.69
C ALA A 63 31.82 -4.53 -21.56
N GLY A 64 31.84 -5.28 -22.66
CA GLY A 64 32.09 -6.74 -22.63
C GLY A 64 31.09 -7.64 -21.90
N LYS A 65 30.17 -8.21 -22.67
CA LYS A 65 29.77 -9.61 -22.47
C LYS A 65 31.05 -10.47 -22.56
N LYS A 66 31.41 -11.17 -21.49
CA LYS A 66 32.14 -12.45 -21.52
C LYS A 66 31.97 -13.18 -20.18
N ASP A 67 31.25 -14.28 -20.30
CA ASP A 67 31.08 -15.44 -19.42
C ASP A 67 30.57 -15.33 -17.98
N LEU A 68 29.50 -16.10 -17.77
CA LEU A 68 28.85 -16.42 -16.51
C LEU A 68 29.70 -17.42 -15.71
N SER A 69 29.95 -17.13 -14.44
CA SER A 69 29.75 -18.10 -13.35
C SER A 69 30.08 -17.46 -12.00
N HIS A 70 29.22 -17.75 -11.02
CA HIS A 70 29.34 -17.53 -9.58
C HIS A 70 28.84 -16.22 -8.96
N LYS A 71 27.75 -16.41 -8.20
CA LYS A 71 27.20 -15.59 -7.09
C LYS A 71 26.65 -14.21 -7.43
N ALA A 72 25.46 -14.21 -8.03
CA ALA A 72 24.48 -13.17 -7.74
C ALA A 72 23.82 -13.52 -6.39
N GLU A 73 24.17 -12.81 -5.32
CA GLU A 73 23.32 -12.75 -4.14
C GLU A 73 22.02 -12.08 -4.56
N ALA A 74 20.95 -12.88 -4.50
CA ALA A 74 19.62 -12.44 -4.82
C ALA A 74 19.23 -11.27 -3.91
N ILE A 75 18.94 -10.12 -4.53
CA ILE A 75 18.06 -9.13 -3.93
C ILE A 75 16.76 -9.90 -3.66
N GLY A 76 16.51 -10.18 -2.37
CA GLY A 76 15.44 -11.07 -1.93
C GLY A 76 14.14 -10.68 -2.60
N THR A 77 13.50 -11.65 -3.26
CA THR A 77 12.10 -11.50 -3.65
C THR A 77 11.30 -11.05 -2.42
N PRO A 78 10.29 -10.18 -2.55
CA PRO A 78 9.37 -9.94 -1.44
C PRO A 78 8.91 -11.31 -0.93
N SER A 79 9.11 -11.54 0.37
CA SER A 79 8.77 -12.81 1.00
C SER A 79 7.30 -13.13 0.72
N PRO A 80 6.94 -14.41 0.52
CA PRO A 80 5.55 -14.79 0.31
C PRO A 80 4.69 -14.25 1.45
N VAL A 81 3.52 -13.71 1.07
CA VAL A 81 2.48 -13.17 1.96
C VAL A 81 2.28 -14.14 3.13
N LYS A 82 2.77 -13.78 4.32
CA LYS A 82 2.45 -14.52 5.55
C LYS A 82 1.14 -13.95 6.06
N PHE A 83 0.07 -14.69 5.80
CA PHE A 83 -1.26 -14.40 6.30
C PHE A 83 -1.22 -14.17 7.82
N PRO A 84 -1.93 -13.16 8.37
CA PRO A 84 -2.31 -13.23 9.77
C PRO A 84 -3.08 -14.54 9.99
N ILE A 85 -3.00 -15.05 11.22
CA ILE A 85 -3.57 -16.32 11.71
C ILE A 85 -4.78 -16.71 10.89
N ALA A 86 -4.62 -17.78 10.11
CA ALA A 86 -5.64 -18.25 9.21
C ALA A 86 -6.95 -18.40 9.99
N VAL A 87 -7.95 -17.59 9.66
CA VAL A 87 -9.34 -17.94 9.95
C VAL A 87 -9.53 -19.29 9.30
N LYS A 88 -9.54 -20.34 10.11
CA LYS A 88 -9.77 -21.71 9.65
C LYS A 88 -11.22 -21.79 9.18
N VAL A 89 -11.44 -21.45 7.91
CA VAL A 89 -12.69 -21.75 7.24
C VAL A 89 -12.73 -23.26 7.11
N ALA A 90 -13.69 -23.91 7.78
CA ALA A 90 -13.96 -25.33 7.60
C ALA A 90 -14.08 -25.61 6.09
N GLU A 91 -13.38 -26.65 5.61
CA GLU A 91 -13.40 -27.01 4.20
C GLU A 91 -14.86 -27.20 3.74
N PRO A 92 -15.34 -26.44 2.73
CA PRO A 92 -16.64 -26.72 2.16
C PRO A 92 -16.60 -28.11 1.49
N PRO A 93 -17.70 -28.87 1.53
CA PRO A 93 -17.76 -30.18 0.87
C PRO A 93 -17.40 -30.03 -0.62
N PRO A 94 -16.76 -31.06 -1.22
CA PRO A 94 -16.35 -31.00 -2.62
C PRO A 94 -17.56 -30.71 -3.50
N ALA A 95 -17.43 -29.68 -4.35
CA ALA A 95 -18.47 -29.31 -5.30
C ALA A 95 -18.72 -30.47 -6.29
N PRO A 96 -19.97 -30.75 -6.69
CA PRO A 96 -20.26 -31.77 -7.68
C PRO A 96 -19.61 -31.43 -9.01
N ALA A 97 -18.97 -32.43 -9.64
CA ALA A 97 -18.41 -32.31 -10.97
C ALA A 97 -19.52 -32.03 -11.98
N GLY A 98 -19.55 -30.82 -12.55
CA GLY A 98 -20.54 -30.48 -13.56
C GLY A 98 -20.44 -29.04 -14.06
N GLN A 99 -19.88 -28.91 -15.26
CA GLN A 99 -19.99 -27.79 -16.21
C GLN A 99 -19.17 -26.53 -15.89
N ALA A 100 -17.96 -26.51 -16.47
CA ALA A 100 -17.22 -25.30 -16.78
C ALA A 100 -18.01 -24.49 -17.83
N GLY A 101 -18.70 -23.44 -17.38
CA GLY A 101 -19.06 -22.31 -18.23
C GLY A 101 -17.98 -21.26 -18.12
N GLU A 102 -17.36 -20.88 -19.23
CA GLU A 102 -16.46 -19.73 -19.31
C GLU A 102 -17.18 -18.47 -18.85
N VAL A 103 -16.86 -17.99 -17.65
CA VAL A 103 -17.28 -16.65 -17.22
C VAL A 103 -16.26 -15.68 -17.80
N SER A 104 -16.58 -15.14 -18.98
CA SER A 104 -15.87 -14.00 -19.56
C SER A 104 -15.79 -12.85 -18.55
N PRO A 105 -14.68 -12.09 -18.49
CA PRO A 105 -14.56 -10.95 -17.59
C PRO A 105 -15.61 -9.90 -17.98
N GLN A 106 -16.63 -9.72 -17.14
CA GLN A 106 -17.57 -8.63 -17.32
C GLN A 106 -16.85 -7.29 -17.06
N PRO A 107 -17.04 -6.28 -17.92
CA PRO A 107 -16.55 -4.93 -17.66
C PRO A 107 -17.18 -4.38 -16.35
N PRO A 108 -16.52 -3.43 -15.67
CA PRO A 108 -17.00 -2.92 -14.39
C PRO A 108 -18.41 -2.38 -14.58
N ALA A 109 -19.38 -3.02 -13.92
CA ALA A 109 -20.72 -2.50 -13.83
C ALA A 109 -20.65 -1.14 -13.13
N GLN A 110 -20.76 -0.06 -13.90
CA GLN A 110 -21.19 1.23 -13.39
C GLN A 110 -22.68 1.13 -13.04
N GLY A 111 -22.97 0.37 -11.99
CA GLY A 111 -24.25 0.36 -11.32
C GLY A 111 -24.14 1.26 -10.10
N GLY A 112 -25.03 2.24 -9.98
CA GLY A 112 -25.24 2.94 -8.72
C GLY A 112 -25.53 1.96 -7.56
N PRO A 113 -25.64 2.46 -6.32
CA PRO A 113 -25.82 1.59 -5.15
C PRO A 113 -26.95 0.58 -5.44
N PRO A 114 -26.74 -0.73 -5.23
CA PRO A 114 -27.78 -1.71 -5.47
C PRO A 114 -29.01 -1.28 -4.68
N GLY A 115 -30.09 -1.04 -5.43
CA GLY A 115 -31.34 -0.51 -4.89
C GLY A 115 -31.80 -1.38 -3.71
N GLY A 116 -32.06 -0.73 -2.57
CA GLY A 116 -32.78 -1.36 -1.47
C GLY A 116 -32.07 -1.45 -0.13
N ILE A 117 -30.97 -0.72 0.14
CA ILE A 117 -30.54 -0.56 1.54
C ILE A 117 -31.61 0.29 2.25
N ARG A 118 -32.52 -0.36 2.97
CA ARG A 118 -33.39 0.31 3.95
C ARG A 118 -32.46 1.08 4.88
N ALA A 119 -32.58 2.41 4.87
CA ALA A 119 -31.84 3.27 5.78
C ALA A 119 -32.09 2.78 7.22
N GLY A 120 -31.06 2.18 7.84
CA GLY A 120 -31.06 1.86 9.27
C GLY A 120 -30.49 0.51 9.71
N MET A 121 -30.45 -0.53 8.87
CA MET A 121 -29.92 -1.84 9.30
C MET A 121 -28.89 -2.42 8.31
N PRO A 122 -27.72 -2.90 8.81
CA PRO A 122 -26.70 -3.51 7.98
C PRO A 122 -27.18 -4.84 7.37
N ASP A 123 -26.83 -5.08 6.11
CA ASP A 123 -27.05 -6.37 5.46
C ASP A 123 -25.84 -7.28 5.69
N ILE A 124 -25.82 -7.91 6.85
CA ILE A 124 -24.71 -8.75 7.31
C ILE A 124 -24.48 -9.95 6.37
N LYS A 125 -25.53 -10.45 5.72
CA LYS A 125 -25.43 -11.61 4.81
C LYS A 125 -24.64 -11.24 3.56
N ASN A 126 -25.01 -10.13 2.91
CA ASN A 126 -24.28 -9.66 1.74
C ASN A 126 -22.88 -9.15 2.11
N ALA A 127 -22.73 -8.47 3.25
CA ALA A 127 -21.42 -8.07 3.76
C ALA A 127 -20.47 -9.26 3.91
N ARG A 128 -20.96 -10.37 4.50
CA ARG A 128 -20.20 -11.63 4.63
C ARG A 128 -19.91 -12.27 3.28
N LEU A 129 -20.89 -12.34 2.38
CA LEU A 129 -20.72 -12.93 1.05
C LEU A 129 -19.58 -12.26 0.28
N PHE A 130 -19.59 -10.92 0.23
CA PHE A 130 -18.54 -10.17 -0.46
C PHE A 130 -17.19 -10.24 0.27
N PHE A 131 -17.19 -10.31 1.60
CA PHE A 131 -15.97 -10.58 2.36
C PHE A 131 -15.35 -11.94 1.99
N ASP A 132 -16.14 -13.01 1.93
CA ASP A 132 -15.64 -14.34 1.60
C ASP A 132 -15.08 -14.39 0.16
N GLN A 133 -15.68 -13.66 -0.78
CA GLN A 133 -15.14 -13.47 -2.12
C GLN A 133 -13.80 -12.71 -2.06
N ALA A 134 -13.73 -11.61 -1.32
CA ALA A 134 -12.52 -10.83 -1.16
C ALA A 134 -11.36 -11.66 -0.62
N VAL A 135 -11.60 -12.49 0.40
CA VAL A 135 -10.60 -13.40 0.97
C VAL A 135 -10.08 -14.38 -0.08
N LYS A 136 -10.96 -15.01 -0.88
CA LYS A 136 -10.55 -15.92 -1.97
C LYS A 136 -9.67 -15.22 -3.01
N HIS A 137 -10.03 -14.00 -3.40
CA HIS A 137 -9.23 -13.21 -4.33
C HIS A 137 -7.88 -12.82 -3.72
N HIS A 138 -7.86 -12.43 -2.44
CA HIS A 138 -6.64 -12.04 -1.74
C HIS A 138 -5.67 -13.22 -1.63
N GLN A 139 -6.15 -14.39 -1.21
CA GLN A 139 -5.37 -15.63 -1.15
C GLN A 139 -4.81 -16.07 -2.50
N SER A 140 -5.48 -15.69 -3.60
CA SER A 140 -5.00 -15.99 -4.95
C SER A 140 -4.06 -14.91 -5.51
N GLY A 141 -3.60 -13.95 -4.69
CA GLY A 141 -2.74 -12.85 -5.13
C GLY A 141 -3.44 -11.79 -6.01
N ARG A 142 -4.77 -11.88 -6.19
CA ARG A 142 -5.55 -10.91 -6.97
C ARG A 142 -5.96 -9.74 -6.07
N THR A 143 -4.99 -8.99 -5.58
CA THR A 143 -5.18 -7.95 -4.55
C THR A 143 -6.13 -6.84 -4.99
N GLY A 144 -6.10 -6.39 -6.25
CA GLY A 144 -7.05 -5.39 -6.75
C GLY A 144 -8.52 -5.84 -6.62
N LEU A 145 -8.83 -7.07 -7.04
CA LEU A 145 -10.17 -7.64 -6.88
C LEU A 145 -10.54 -7.84 -5.41
N ALA A 146 -9.58 -8.21 -4.56
CA ALA A 146 -9.81 -8.33 -3.13
C ALA A 146 -10.26 -6.99 -2.53
N VAL A 147 -9.58 -5.89 -2.87
CA VAL A 147 -9.95 -4.53 -2.43
C VAL A 147 -11.37 -4.19 -2.86
N GLU A 148 -11.72 -4.42 -4.13
CA GLU A 148 -13.08 -4.16 -4.63
C GLU A 148 -14.15 -4.92 -3.83
N PHE A 149 -13.91 -6.20 -3.55
CA PHE A 149 -14.86 -7.03 -2.82
C PHE A 149 -14.94 -6.68 -1.33
N TYR A 150 -13.82 -6.31 -0.68
CA TYR A 150 -13.87 -5.77 0.68
C TYR A 150 -14.64 -4.45 0.73
N GLN A 151 -14.48 -3.57 -0.26
CA GLN A 151 -15.25 -2.33 -0.35
C GLN A 151 -16.74 -2.60 -0.57
N LYS A 152 -17.11 -3.56 -1.44
CA LYS A 152 -18.50 -4.01 -1.59
C LYS A 152 -19.07 -4.53 -0.28
N SER A 153 -18.31 -5.34 0.47
CA SER A 153 -18.71 -5.79 1.81
C SER A 153 -19.08 -4.61 2.72
N LEU A 154 -18.26 -3.54 2.71
CA LEU A 154 -18.50 -2.33 3.49
C LEU A 154 -19.67 -1.46 3.00
N GLN A 155 -20.12 -1.63 1.76
CA GLN A 155 -21.34 -0.98 1.28
C GLN A 155 -22.60 -1.57 1.94
N TYR A 156 -22.58 -2.86 2.28
CA TYR A 156 -23.68 -3.55 2.96
C TYR A 156 -23.61 -3.44 4.49
N ASP A 157 -22.40 -3.39 5.05
CA ASP A 157 -22.15 -3.11 6.46
C ASP A 157 -20.87 -2.29 6.63
N GLN A 158 -21.04 -0.99 6.86
CA GLN A 158 -19.92 -0.04 7.02
C GLN A 158 -19.03 -0.35 8.22
N ASN A 159 -19.55 -1.11 9.20
CA ASN A 159 -18.84 -1.53 10.40
C ASN A 159 -18.45 -3.02 10.32
N PHE A 160 -18.37 -3.61 9.13
CA PHE A 160 -17.91 -5.00 9.03
C PHE A 160 -16.40 -5.10 9.34
N ALA A 161 -16.09 -5.37 10.62
CA ALA A 161 -14.75 -5.27 11.18
C ALA A 161 -13.69 -6.08 10.41
N LYS A 162 -14.06 -7.25 9.88
CA LYS A 162 -13.14 -8.10 9.11
C LYS A 162 -12.73 -7.48 7.77
N SER A 163 -13.65 -6.81 7.07
CA SER A 163 -13.33 -6.10 5.82
C SER A 163 -12.49 -4.86 6.09
N LEU A 164 -12.80 -4.10 7.15
CA LEU A 164 -11.98 -2.96 7.60
C LEU A 164 -10.54 -3.41 7.93
N ASN A 165 -10.39 -4.50 8.67
CA ASN A 165 -9.09 -5.07 9.03
C ASN A 165 -8.30 -5.51 7.79
N ASN A 166 -8.91 -6.25 6.86
CA ASN A 166 -8.19 -6.74 5.69
C ASN A 166 -7.81 -5.62 4.70
N LEU A 167 -8.64 -4.59 4.53
CA LEU A 167 -8.24 -3.41 3.75
C LEU A 167 -7.07 -2.66 4.42
N ALA A 168 -7.03 -2.62 5.75
CA ALA A 168 -5.93 -2.04 6.49
C ALA A 168 -4.64 -2.87 6.37
N VAL A 169 -4.73 -4.21 6.36
CA VAL A 169 -3.59 -5.08 6.06
C VAL A 169 -3.02 -4.76 4.68
N ILE A 170 -3.86 -4.70 3.65
CA ILE A 170 -3.43 -4.36 2.28
C ILE A 170 -2.76 -2.97 2.26
N ALA A 171 -3.35 -1.98 2.93
CA ALA A 171 -2.74 -0.64 3.04
C ALA A 171 -1.37 -0.69 3.76
N MET A 172 -1.22 -1.54 4.78
CA MET A 172 0.04 -1.71 5.51
C MET A 172 1.12 -2.36 4.63
N GLU A 173 0.75 -3.34 3.81
CA GLU A 173 1.64 -4.00 2.85
C GLU A 173 2.09 -3.04 1.74
N GLU A 174 1.22 -2.13 1.32
CA GLU A 174 1.53 -1.06 0.37
C GLU A 174 2.34 0.10 1.00
N GLY A 175 2.70 0.02 2.29
CA GLY A 175 3.43 1.06 3.00
C GLY A 175 2.60 2.30 3.36
N ARG A 176 1.27 2.27 3.14
CA ARG A 176 0.34 3.34 3.52
C ARG A 176 -0.03 3.23 5.00
N LEU A 177 0.98 3.37 5.87
CA LEU A 177 0.88 3.10 7.31
C LEU A 177 -0.20 3.93 8.02
N GLY A 178 -0.42 5.18 7.61
CA GLY A 178 -1.48 6.03 8.16
C GLY A 178 -2.89 5.49 7.86
N ALA A 179 -3.13 5.04 6.62
CA ALA A 179 -4.39 4.45 6.22
C ALA A 179 -4.63 3.09 6.90
N ALA A 180 -3.57 2.29 7.04
CA ALA A 180 -3.61 1.04 7.79
C ALA A 180 -4.03 1.27 9.25
N LYS A 181 -3.40 2.24 9.92
CA LYS A 181 -3.73 2.61 11.31
C LYS A 181 -5.19 2.98 11.46
N GLU A 182 -5.70 3.86 10.59
CA GLU A 182 -7.09 4.30 10.63
C GLU A 182 -8.05 3.12 10.43
N GLY A 183 -7.76 2.24 9.47
CA GLY A 183 -8.58 1.07 9.19
C GLY A 183 -8.58 0.06 10.34
N PHE A 184 -7.43 -0.24 10.95
CA PHE A 184 -7.37 -1.10 12.14
C PHE A 184 -8.13 -0.50 13.32
N GLN A 185 -8.00 0.81 13.56
CA GLN A 185 -8.75 1.48 14.62
C GLN A 185 -10.27 1.50 14.36
N LYS A 186 -10.70 1.61 13.09
CA LYS A 186 -12.11 1.44 12.73
C LYS A 186 -12.58 0.02 12.99
N ALA A 187 -11.81 -1.00 12.59
CA ALA A 187 -12.13 -2.39 12.87
C ALA A 187 -12.23 -2.69 14.37
N GLN A 188 -11.31 -2.12 15.17
CA GLN A 188 -11.33 -2.21 16.64
C GLN A 188 -12.61 -1.62 17.25
N ARG A 189 -13.06 -0.46 16.77
CA ARG A 189 -14.30 0.17 17.25
C ARG A 189 -15.55 -0.59 16.80
N ALA A 190 -15.50 -1.14 15.60
CA ALA A 190 -16.59 -1.92 15.02
C ALA A 190 -16.82 -3.25 15.73
N ASP A 191 -15.73 -3.94 16.10
CA ASP A 191 -15.78 -5.16 16.92
C ASP A 191 -14.66 -5.14 17.98
N PRO A 192 -14.96 -4.73 19.21
CA PRO A 192 -13.99 -4.70 20.31
C PRO A 192 -13.46 -6.08 20.75
N HIS A 193 -14.12 -7.17 20.35
CA HIS A 193 -13.73 -8.55 20.65
C HIS A 193 -12.91 -9.20 19.53
N TYR A 194 -12.81 -8.56 18.37
CA TYR A 194 -11.99 -9.04 17.28
C TYR A 194 -10.50 -8.82 17.58
N ALA A 195 -9.71 -9.89 17.67
CA ALA A 195 -8.31 -9.83 18.07
C ALA A 195 -7.38 -9.25 16.98
N ASP A 196 -7.62 -9.58 15.71
CA ASP A 196 -6.69 -9.24 14.60
C ASP A 196 -6.37 -7.75 14.49
N PRO A 197 -7.31 -6.80 14.64
CA PRO A 197 -6.97 -5.37 14.56
C PRO A 197 -5.98 -4.94 15.65
N TYR A 198 -6.07 -5.51 16.85
CA TYR A 198 -5.10 -5.25 17.91
C TYR A 198 -3.74 -5.83 17.56
N TYR A 199 -3.71 -7.08 17.10
CA TYR A 199 -2.47 -7.72 16.67
C TYR A 199 -1.80 -6.94 15.53
N ASN A 200 -2.58 -6.51 14.53
CA ASN A 200 -2.08 -5.75 13.40
C ASN A 200 -1.61 -4.33 13.79
N LEU A 201 -2.24 -3.68 14.78
CA LEU A 201 -1.72 -2.44 15.36
C LEU A 201 -0.38 -2.63 16.09
N ALA A 202 -0.15 -3.81 16.68
CA ALA A 202 1.14 -4.16 17.25
C ALA A 202 2.22 -4.30 16.16
N CYS A 203 1.95 -5.03 15.09
CA CYS A 203 2.85 -5.16 13.93
C CYS A 203 3.12 -3.79 13.29
N LEU A 204 2.08 -2.99 13.09
CA LEU A 204 2.20 -1.63 12.56
C LEU A 204 3.10 -0.76 13.45
N SER A 205 2.94 -0.81 14.77
CA SER A 205 3.77 -0.04 15.71
C SER A 205 5.25 -0.42 15.62
N ALA A 206 5.54 -1.71 15.38
CA ALA A 206 6.90 -2.18 15.17
C ALA A 206 7.46 -1.69 13.82
N ARG A 207 6.67 -1.75 12.74
CA ARG A 207 7.02 -1.20 11.42
C ARG A 207 7.25 0.32 11.43
N GLU A 208 6.52 1.06 12.27
CA GLU A 208 6.70 2.50 12.51
C GLU A 208 7.96 2.81 13.36
N GLY A 209 8.78 1.81 13.71
CA GLY A 209 9.99 2.00 14.51
C GLY A 209 9.72 2.24 16.00
N SER A 210 8.51 1.97 16.48
CA SER A 210 8.08 2.15 17.87
C SER A 210 7.68 0.82 18.53
N PRO A 211 8.57 -0.19 18.62
CA PRO A 211 8.22 -1.54 19.08
C PRO A 211 7.66 -1.59 20.51
N ALA A 212 8.04 -0.66 21.39
CA ALA A 212 7.48 -0.59 22.74
C ALA A 212 5.97 -0.31 22.77
N LYS A 213 5.44 0.42 21.77
CA LYS A 213 4.00 0.70 21.64
C LYS A 213 3.19 -0.54 21.24
N ALA A 214 3.85 -1.60 20.76
CA ALA A 214 3.20 -2.86 20.39
C ALA A 214 2.70 -3.65 21.61
N LEU A 215 3.35 -3.53 22.77
CA LEU A 215 3.06 -4.33 23.96
C LEU A 215 1.60 -4.21 24.47
N PRO A 216 1.00 -3.01 24.64
CA PRO A 216 -0.41 -2.92 25.04
C PRO A 216 -1.36 -3.53 24.00
N TYR A 217 -1.06 -3.41 22.71
CA TYR A 217 -1.87 -4.02 21.65
C TYR A 217 -1.78 -5.55 21.65
N LEU A 218 -0.57 -6.11 21.84
CA LEU A 218 -0.40 -7.56 21.98
C LEU A 218 -1.13 -8.10 23.21
N ARG A 219 -1.12 -7.37 24.33
CA ARG A 219 -1.89 -7.75 25.52
C ARG A 219 -3.38 -7.89 25.22
N GLU A 220 -3.96 -6.91 24.52
CA GLU A 220 -5.36 -6.97 24.10
C GLU A 220 -5.63 -8.10 23.11
N ALA A 221 -4.75 -8.31 22.14
CA ALA A 221 -4.87 -9.41 21.18
C ALA A 221 -4.87 -10.77 21.89
N PHE A 222 -3.91 -11.01 22.80
CA PHE A 222 -3.77 -12.28 23.53
C PHE A 222 -4.95 -12.53 24.47
N ALA A 223 -5.53 -11.47 25.04
CA ALA A 223 -6.70 -11.58 25.90
C ALA A 223 -7.98 -11.96 25.12
N LYS A 224 -8.08 -11.56 23.85
CA LYS A 224 -9.24 -11.84 22.98
C LYS A 224 -9.11 -13.17 22.27
N ASP A 225 -7.92 -13.47 21.78
CA ASP A 225 -7.58 -14.73 21.14
C ASP A 225 -6.20 -15.21 21.61
N PRO A 226 -6.16 -16.17 22.55
CA PRO A 226 -4.92 -16.75 23.03
C PRO A 226 -4.05 -17.39 21.93
N GLU A 227 -4.61 -17.79 20.77
CA GLU A 227 -3.84 -18.36 19.67
C GLU A 227 -2.89 -17.32 19.04
N THR A 228 -3.23 -16.03 19.14
CA THR A 228 -2.36 -14.93 18.68
C THR A 228 -1.03 -14.85 19.41
N ARG A 229 -0.95 -15.43 20.62
CA ARG A 229 0.29 -15.53 21.40
C ARG A 229 1.35 -16.38 20.68
N ALA A 230 0.93 -17.48 20.05
CA ALA A 230 1.85 -18.36 19.33
C ALA A 230 2.39 -17.67 18.06
N ALA A 231 1.53 -16.97 17.33
CA ALA A 231 1.92 -16.20 16.14
C ALA A 231 2.98 -15.14 16.47
N ALA A 232 2.81 -14.42 17.59
CA ALA A 232 3.72 -13.36 18.01
C ALA A 232 5.17 -13.80 18.22
N ASN A 233 5.41 -15.09 18.50
CA ASN A 233 6.76 -15.63 18.67
C ASN A 233 7.53 -15.79 17.35
N SER A 234 6.84 -15.88 16.21
CA SER A 234 7.43 -16.18 14.91
C SER A 234 7.19 -15.12 13.84
N ASP A 235 6.31 -14.16 14.12
CA ASP A 235 5.98 -13.07 13.20
C ASP A 235 7.20 -12.16 12.93
N PRO A 236 7.63 -11.97 11.67
CA PRO A 236 8.75 -11.10 11.34
C PRO A 236 8.59 -9.65 11.82
N ASP A 237 7.38 -9.09 11.76
CA ASP A 237 7.13 -7.69 12.15
C ASP A 237 7.37 -7.46 13.64
N LEU A 238 7.17 -8.50 14.45
CA LEU A 238 7.34 -8.46 15.89
C LEU A 238 8.75 -8.84 16.35
N ALA A 239 9.68 -9.09 15.42
CA ALA A 239 11.09 -9.36 15.76
C ALA A 239 11.72 -8.30 16.70
N PRO A 240 11.60 -6.98 16.46
CA PRO A 240 12.10 -5.97 17.40
C PRO A 240 11.34 -5.95 18.73
N VAL A 241 10.06 -6.32 18.73
CA VAL A 241 9.24 -6.37 19.96
C VAL A 241 9.68 -7.52 20.86
N ARG A 242 10.04 -8.67 20.28
CA ARG A 242 10.53 -9.84 21.04
C ARG A 242 11.81 -9.59 21.83
N GLN A 243 12.60 -8.59 21.45
CA GLN A 243 13.82 -8.20 22.16
C GLN A 243 13.54 -7.34 23.40
N LEU A 244 12.31 -6.86 23.57
CA LEU A 244 11.94 -6.01 24.70
C LEU A 244 11.72 -6.84 25.97
N PRO A 245 12.23 -6.42 27.14
CA PRO A 245 11.93 -7.08 28.42
C PRO A 245 10.43 -7.20 28.68
N GLY A 246 9.65 -6.19 28.27
CA GLY A 246 8.20 -6.17 28.41
C GLY A 246 7.48 -7.26 27.60
N PHE A 247 8.06 -7.74 26.50
CA PHE A 247 7.48 -8.85 25.75
C PHE A 247 7.62 -10.17 26.52
N ALA A 248 8.80 -10.45 27.08
CA ALA A 248 9.02 -11.64 27.90
C ALA A 248 8.11 -11.66 29.14
N GLN A 249 7.88 -10.51 29.77
CA GLN A 249 6.93 -10.38 30.86
C GLN A 249 5.49 -10.65 30.40
N LEU A 250 5.06 -10.04 29.28
CA LEU A 250 3.72 -10.25 28.73
C LEU A 250 3.44 -11.73 28.42
N MET A 251 4.41 -12.46 27.87
CA MET A 251 4.26 -13.87 27.55
C MET A 251 4.04 -14.74 28.80
N LYS A 252 4.71 -14.41 29.91
CA LYS A 252 4.54 -15.08 31.21
C LYS A 252 3.18 -14.76 31.84
N GLU A 253 2.78 -13.48 31.82
CA GLU A 253 1.49 -13.01 32.36
C GLU A 253 0.31 -13.73 31.70
N THR A 254 0.38 -13.92 30.39
CA THR A 254 -0.69 -14.52 29.58
C THR A 254 -0.67 -16.04 29.54
N GLU A 255 0.42 -16.69 30.00
CA GLU A 255 0.50 -18.14 30.17
C GLU A 255 -0.25 -18.64 31.41
N GLN A 256 -0.29 -17.82 32.47
CA GLN A 256 -0.78 -18.21 33.79
C GLN A 256 -2.30 -18.00 33.98
N LYS A 257 -2.98 -17.34 33.05
CA LYS A 257 -4.40 -16.99 33.17
C LYS A 257 -5.25 -17.80 32.18
N PRO A 258 -5.90 -18.91 32.58
CA PRO A 258 -6.87 -19.59 31.73
C PRO A 258 -8.15 -18.74 31.58
N PRO A 259 -8.99 -18.98 30.56
CA PRO A 259 -10.26 -18.27 30.42
C PRO A 259 -11.13 -18.52 31.66
N GLY A 260 -11.40 -17.45 32.43
CA GLY A 260 -12.30 -17.55 33.56
C GLY A 260 -13.70 -17.94 33.08
N PRO A 261 -14.37 -18.93 33.70
CA PRO A 261 -15.73 -19.27 33.33
C PRO A 261 -16.62 -18.07 33.65
N SER A 262 -17.35 -17.56 32.64
CA SER A 262 -18.49 -16.69 32.88
C SER A 262 -19.53 -17.50 33.65
N LYS A 263 -19.56 -17.28 34.97
CA LYS A 263 -20.62 -17.77 35.85
C LYS A 263 -21.89 -16.97 35.51
N GLY A 264 -22.72 -17.50 34.62
CA GLY A 264 -24.13 -17.18 34.60
C GLY A 264 -24.78 -17.82 35.83
N LYS A 265 -25.16 -16.98 36.80
CA LYS A 265 -26.13 -17.31 37.84
C LYS A 265 -27.53 -16.98 37.33
#